data_AF-A0A955VWF9-F1
#
_entry.id   AF-A0A955VWF9-F1
#
_cell.length_a   1.000
_cell.length_b   1.000
_cell.length_c   1.000
_cell.angle_alpha   90.00
_cell.angle_beta   90.00
_cell.angle_gamma   90.00
#
_symmetry.space_group_name_H-M   'P 1'
#
loop_
_entity.id
_entity.type
_entity.pdbx_description
1 polymer ?
#
loop_
_entity_poly.entity_id
_entity_poly.type
_entity_poly.pdbx_seq_one_letter_code
_entity_poly.pdbx_strand_id
1 'polypeptide(L)'
;MDNFLSQAYTFGIDIGGKILGAIVLWIVGRYLIGMVGKLIGVSLGRQKLDSTLVRYIQSATGVLLNVILVIAILGVFGVETTTFAGLLAAAGVAIGMAWSGLL
;
A
#
# COMPACT_ATOMS: atom_id res chain seq x y z
N MET A 1 30.21 26.54 15.71
CA MET A 1 29.48 26.64 14.41
C MET A 1 29.49 25.31 13.66
N ASP A 2 30.32 24.35 14.10
CA ASP A 2 30.68 23.12 13.39
C ASP A 2 29.63 22.01 13.56
N ASN A 3 28.82 22.08 14.63
CA ASN A 3 27.72 21.15 14.90
C ASN A 3 26.53 21.31 13.95
N PHE A 4 26.29 22.51 13.40
CA PHE A 4 25.18 22.74 12.47
C PHE A 4 25.48 22.19 11.07
N LEU A 5 26.75 22.27 10.64
CA LEU A 5 27.20 21.72 9.36
C LEU A 5 27.26 20.19 9.37
N SER A 6 27.65 19.58 10.50
CA SER A 6 27.60 18.13 10.66
C SER A 6 26.17 17.58 10.78
N GLN A 7 25.24 18.30 11.43
CA GLN A 7 23.82 17.95 11.44
C GLN A 7 23.20 18.02 10.04
N ALA A 8 23.48 19.08 9.27
CA ALA A 8 22.96 19.23 7.91
C ALA A 8 23.48 18.12 6.98
N TYR A 9 24.75 17.73 7.10
CA TYR A 9 25.35 16.66 6.28
C TYR A 9 24.79 15.28 6.65
N THR A 10 24.56 15.03 7.95
CA THR A 10 23.99 13.76 8.44
C THR A 10 22.53 13.61 8.01
N PHE A 11 21.74 14.69 8.05
CA PHE A 11 20.36 14.69 7.53
C PHE A 11 20.29 14.44 6.01
N GLY A 12 21.22 15.00 5.23
CA GLY A 12 21.28 14.80 3.78
C GLY A 12 21.53 13.34 3.37
N ILE A 13 22.42 12.64 4.08
CA ILE A 13 22.72 11.22 3.83
C ILE A 13 21.59 10.31 4.32
N ASP A 14 20.98 10.60 5.47
CA ASP A 14 19.90 9.80 6.04
C ASP A 14 18.62 9.87 5.18
N ILE A 15 18.28 11.05 4.68
CA ILE A 15 17.17 11.22 3.72
C ILE A 15 17.48 10.54 2.39
N GLY A 16 18.73 10.63 1.90
CA GLY A 16 19.15 9.95 0.67
C GLY A 16 18.99 8.42 0.72
N GLY A 17 19.36 7.81 1.85
CA GLY A 17 19.14 6.38 2.10
C GLY A 17 17.66 6.00 2.17
N LYS A 18 16.82 6.80 2.84
CA LYS A 18 15.37 6.60 2.92
C LYS A 18 14.69 6.71 1.56
N ILE A 19 15.09 7.68 0.73
CA ILE A 19 14.56 7.83 -0.64
C ILE A 19 14.93 6.62 -1.50
N LEU A 20 16.18 6.15 -1.44
CA LEU A 20 16.60 4.94 -2.14
C LEU A 20 15.78 3.71 -1.68
N GLY A 21 15.60 3.56 -0.36
CA GLY A 21 14.76 2.50 0.21
C GLY A 21 13.31 2.58 -0.29
N ALA A 22 12.73 3.79 -0.33
CA ALA A 22 11.37 4.03 -0.82
C ALA A 22 11.22 3.71 -2.31
N ILE A 23 12.20 4.07 -3.14
CA ILE A 23 12.18 3.75 -4.59
C ILE A 23 12.26 2.24 -4.79
N VAL A 24 13.17 1.56 -4.10
CA VAL A 24 13.28 0.08 -4.19
C VAL A 24 11.97 -0.57 -3.75
N LEU A 25 11.41 -0.14 -2.62
CA LEU A 25 10.15 -0.66 -2.10
C LEU A 25 8.97 -0.37 -3.04
N TRP A 26 8.95 0.79 -3.70
CA TRP A 26 7.94 1.12 -4.70
C TRP A 26 8.03 0.20 -5.93
N ILE A 27 9.23 -0.05 -6.45
CA ILE A 27 9.45 -0.94 -7.59
C ILE A 27 8.98 -2.36 -7.25
N VAL A 28 9.47 -2.91 -6.13
CA VAL A 28 9.14 -4.28 -5.67
C VAL A 28 7.65 -4.38 -5.34
N GLY A 29 7.11 -3.37 -4.67
CA GLY A 29 5.71 -3.27 -4.32
C GLY A 29 4.83 -3.31 -5.55
N ARG A 30 5.05 -2.43 -6.53
CA ARG A 30 4.22 -2.40 -7.73
C ARG A 30 4.27 -3.71 -8.52
N TYR A 31 5.44 -4.35 -8.55
CA TYR A 31 5.59 -5.69 -9.13
C TYR A 31 4.76 -6.75 -8.39
N LEU A 32 4.81 -6.76 -7.05
CA LEU A 32 3.98 -7.63 -6.20
C LEU A 32 2.48 -7.43 -6.43
N ILE A 33 2.01 -6.18 -6.51
CA ILE A 33 0.58 -5.88 -6.76
C ILE A 33 0.12 -6.49 -8.09
N GLY A 34 0.92 -6.32 -9.15
CA GLY A 34 0.63 -6.91 -10.45
C GLY A 34 0.64 -8.45 -10.42
N MET A 35 1.56 -9.05 -9.66
CA MET A 35 1.63 -10.50 -9.50
C MET A 35 0.42 -11.05 -8.74
N VAL A 36 0.02 -10.42 -7.64
CA VAL A 36 -1.16 -10.81 -6.86
C VAL A 36 -2.43 -10.69 -7.71
N GLY A 37 -2.59 -9.61 -8.48
CA GLY A 37 -3.73 -9.45 -9.39
C GLY A 37 -3.85 -10.58 -10.43
N LYS A 38 -2.70 -11.05 -10.96
CA LYS A 38 -2.66 -12.21 -11.87
C LYS A 38 -3.03 -13.51 -11.16
N LEU A 39 -2.50 -13.74 -9.95
CA LEU A 39 -2.83 -14.94 -9.16
C LEU A 39 -4.32 -15.02 -8.83
N ILE A 40 -4.93 -13.89 -8.44
CA ILE A 40 -6.37 -13.78 -8.19
C ILE A 40 -7.14 -14.08 -9.47
N GLY A 41 -6.75 -13.51 -10.61
CA GLY A 41 -7.40 -13.78 -11.89
C GLY A 41 -7.36 -15.26 -12.30
N VAL A 42 -6.23 -15.92 -12.10
CA VAL A 42 -6.08 -17.36 -12.40
C VAL A 42 -6.86 -18.24 -11.43
N SER A 43 -6.83 -17.90 -10.14
CA SER A 43 -7.53 -18.66 -9.09
C SER A 43 -9.05 -18.54 -9.25
N LEU A 44 -9.56 -17.31 -9.42
CA LEU A 44 -10.98 -17.06 -9.57
C LEU A 44 -11.50 -17.50 -10.94
N GLY A 45 -10.69 -17.48 -12.00
CA GLY A 45 -11.10 -18.00 -13.32
C GLY A 45 -11.35 -19.51 -13.35
N ARG A 46 -10.85 -20.26 -12.35
CA ARG A 46 -11.14 -21.70 -12.18
C ARG A 46 -12.47 -21.95 -11.47
N GLN A 47 -12.90 -21.02 -10.63
CA GLN A 47 -14.25 -21.01 -10.08
C GLN A 47 -15.14 -20.33 -11.13
N LYS A 48 -16.31 -20.87 -11.46
CA LYS A 48 -17.20 -20.31 -12.49
C LYS A 48 -17.88 -19.00 -12.03
N LEU A 49 -17.09 -18.07 -11.49
CA LEU A 49 -17.53 -16.75 -11.03
C LEU A 49 -17.71 -15.83 -12.23
N ASP A 50 -18.76 -15.01 -12.20
CA ASP A 50 -19.02 -14.05 -13.24
C ASP A 50 -17.87 -13.06 -13.42
N SER A 51 -17.57 -12.75 -14.68
CA SER A 51 -16.46 -11.86 -15.07
C SER A 51 -16.53 -10.48 -14.38
N THR A 52 -17.74 -10.01 -14.07
CA THR A 52 -17.97 -8.77 -13.31
C THR A 52 -17.50 -8.89 -11.87
N LEU A 53 -17.80 -10.00 -11.18
CA LEU A 53 -17.38 -10.24 -9.80
C LEU A 53 -15.87 -10.36 -9.68
N VAL A 54 -15.25 -11.08 -10.63
CA VAL A 54 -13.79 -11.24 -10.69
C VAL A 54 -13.11 -9.88 -10.84
N ARG A 55 -13.63 -9.01 -11.71
CA ARG A 55 -13.13 -7.65 -11.90
C ARG A 55 -13.30 -6.79 -10.65
N TYR A 56 -14.41 -6.95 -9.93
CA TYR A 56 -14.67 -6.25 -8.67
C TYR A 56 -13.64 -6.64 -7.60
N ILE A 57 -13.39 -7.94 -7.41
CA ILE A 57 -12.42 -8.45 -6.44
C ILE A 57 -11.00 -8.01 -6.82
N GLN A 58 -10.61 -8.15 -8.09
CA GLN A 58 -9.29 -7.69 -8.55
C GLN A 58 -9.08 -6.19 -8.31
N SER A 59 -10.10 -5.36 -8.58
CA SER A 59 -10.05 -3.92 -8.32
C SER A 59 -9.95 -3.62 -6.83
N ALA A 60 -10.81 -4.23 -6.00
CA ALA A 60 -10.81 -4.03 -4.55
C ALA A 60 -9.47 -4.44 -3.92
N THR A 61 -8.96 -5.63 -4.25
CA THR A 61 -7.64 -6.08 -3.78
C THR A 61 -6.53 -5.17 -4.30
N GLY A 62 -6.60 -4.73 -5.56
CA GLY A 62 -5.64 -3.78 -6.13
C GLY A 62 -5.61 -2.44 -5.37
N VAL A 63 -6.77 -1.89 -5.00
CA VAL A 63 -6.86 -0.68 -4.18
C VAL A 63 -6.26 -0.92 -2.79
N LEU A 64 -6.64 -2.01 -2.10
CA LEU A 64 -6.11 -2.35 -0.78
C LEU A 64 -4.58 -2.47 -0.77
N LEU A 65 -4.03 -3.22 -1.74
CA LEU A 65 -2.58 -3.40 -1.90
C LEU A 65 -1.86 -2.08 -2.18
N ASN A 66 -2.45 -1.19 -3.00
CA ASN A 66 -1.87 0.12 -3.27
C ASN A 66 -1.84 0.98 -2.00
N VAL A 67 -2.92 0.97 -1.20
CA VAL A 67 -2.94 1.74 0.05
C VAL A 67 -1.88 1.23 1.03
N ILE A 68 -1.75 -0.09 1.19
CA ILE A 68 -0.69 -0.70 2.02
C ILE A 68 0.69 -0.29 1.50
N LEU A 69 0.91 -0.30 0.18
CA LEU A 69 2.18 0.10 -0.42
C LEU A 69 2.52 1.56 -0.10
N VAL A 70 1.54 2.47 -0.21
CA VAL A 70 1.74 3.89 0.11
C VAL A 70 2.10 4.04 1.59
N ILE A 71 1.40 3.37 2.50
CA ILE A 71 1.69 3.41 3.94
C ILE A 71 3.08 2.84 4.23
N ALA A 72 3.48 1.76 3.57
CA ALA A 72 4.82 1.18 3.71
C ALA A 72 5.91 2.17 3.27
N ILE A 73 5.69 2.89 2.17
CA ILE A 73 6.60 3.94 1.69
C ILE A 73 6.68 5.08 2.73
N LEU A 74 5.55 5.56 3.24
CA LEU A 74 5.51 6.59 4.28
C LEU A 74 6.24 6.16 5.56
N GLY A 75 6.14 4.88 5.93
CA GLY A 75 6.89 4.30 7.05
C GLY A 75 8.41 4.38 6.85
N VAL A 76 8.92 4.19 5.63
CA VAL A 76 10.36 4.35 5.32
C VAL A 76 10.82 5.80 5.53
N PHE A 77 9.93 6.78 5.30
CA PHE A 77 10.21 8.19 5.60
C PHE A 77 10.12 8.54 7.09
N GLY A 78 9.79 7.58 7.95
CA GLY A 78 9.66 7.79 9.41
C GLY A 78 8.32 8.40 9.81
N VAL A 79 7.31 8.36 8.94
CA VAL A 79 5.95 8.77 9.29
C VAL A 79 5.31 7.70 10.18
N GLU A 80 4.66 8.12 11.26
CA GLU A 80 3.91 7.22 12.13
C GLU A 80 2.72 6.59 11.40
N THR A 81 2.84 5.31 11.04
CA THR A 81 1.80 4.57 10.31
C THR A 81 0.59 4.18 11.18
N THR A 82 0.65 4.41 12.50
CA THR A 82 -0.40 4.06 13.46
C THR A 82 -1.71 4.79 13.20
N THR A 83 -1.65 6.08 12.85
CA THR A 83 -2.84 6.88 12.51
C THR A 83 -3.49 6.38 11.22
N PHE A 84 -2.68 5.97 10.24
CA PHE A 84 -3.15 5.35 9.01
C PHE A 84 -3.81 4.00 9.26
N ALA A 85 -3.32 3.20 10.20
CA ALA A 85 -3.97 1.95 10.60
C ALA A 85 -5.38 2.21 11.17
N GLY A 86 -5.54 3.26 11.99
CA GLY A 86 -6.85 3.69 12.49
C GLY A 86 -7.79 4.13 11.35
N LEU A 87 -7.30 4.93 10.40
CA LEU A 87 -8.07 5.36 9.22
C LEU A 87 -8.47 4.18 8.33
N LEU A 88 -7.56 3.24 8.10
CA LEU A 88 -7.84 2.02 7.34
C LEU A 88 -8.89 1.15 8.03
N ALA A 89 -8.82 1.00 9.35
CA ALA A 89 -9.82 0.27 10.11
C ALA A 89 -11.20 0.92 9.99
N ALA A 90 -11.28 2.24 10.13
CA ALA A 90 -12.53 2.99 9.98
C ALA A 90 -13.08 2.89 8.54
N ALA A 91 -12.22 3.03 7.52
CA ALA A 91 -12.61 2.89 6.12
C ALA A 91 -13.10 1.48 5.80
N GLY A 92 -12.42 0.44 6.33
CA GLY A 92 -12.84 -0.95 6.17
C GLY A 92 -14.21 -1.21 6.77
N VAL A 93 -14.49 -0.67 7.97
CA VAL A 93 -15.81 -0.75 8.60
C VAL A 93 -16.87 -0.02 7.76
N ALA A 94 -16.58 1.20 7.29
CA ALA A 94 -17.52 1.96 6.48
C ALA A 94 -17.86 1.27 5.14
N ILE A 95 -16.85 0.72 4.45
CA ILE A 95 -17.04 -0.06 3.22
C ILE A 95 -17.86 -1.33 3.51
N GLY A 96 -17.55 -2.03 4.60
CA GLY A 96 -18.30 -3.21 5.03
C GLY A 96 -19.78 -2.91 5.33
N MET A 97 -20.05 -1.80 6.02
CA MET A 97 -21.42 -1.35 6.30
C MET A 97 -22.18 -0.94 5.03
N ALA A 98 -21.50 -0.31 4.07
CA ALA A 98 -22.09 0.06 2.79
C ALA A 98 -22.53 -1.17 1.98
N TRP A 99 -21.79 -2.27 2.08
CA TRP A 99 -22.18 -3.55 1.46
C TRP A 99 -23.25 -4.29 2.25
N SER A 100 -23.26 -4.22 3.59
CA SER A 100 -24.30 -4.88 4.39
C SER A 100 -25.70 -4.30 4.19
N GLY A 101 -25.81 -3.04 3.73
CA GLY A 101 -27.10 -2.41 3.41
C GLY A 101 -27.68 -2.78 2.03
N LEU A 102 -26.97 -3.56 1.22
CA LEU A 102 -27.41 -4.05 -0.10
C LEU A 102 -28.06 -5.46 -0.04
N LEU A 103 -28.10 -6.07 1.15
CA LEU A 103 -28.77 -7.33 1.48
C LEU A 103 -29.97 -7.07 2.38
#